data_AF-A0A3S4HVI6-F1
#
_entry.id   AF-A0A3S4HVI6-F1
#
_cell.length_a   1.000
_cell.length_b   1.000
_cell.length_c   1.000
_cell.angle_alpha   90.00
_cell.angle_beta   90.00
_cell.angle_gamma   90.00
#
_symmetry.space_group_name_H-M   'P 1'
#
loop_
_entity.id
_entity.type
_entity.pdbx_description
1 polymer ?
#
loop_
_entity_poly.entity_id
_entity_poly.type
_entity_poly.pdbx_seq_one_letter_code
_entity_poly.pdbx_strand_id
1 'polypeptide(L)'
;MIPPLLMALLYKEKSVFSFFYTLVIVGALGGLGWFSSRQSRVQLRTQDGFLIIVLFWFLFSLISAMPLWLDDSLNISLVDAVFEGVSGITTTGASVLNDVSGVPKSVLYYRSQLNFIGGLGVIVLAVAVLPLLGIGGAKLYQSEMPGRSRKSG
;
A
#
# COMPACT_ATOMS: atom_id res chain seq x y z
N MET A 1 -1.89 -10.90 2.38
CA MET A 1 -2.80 -11.88 3.01
C MET A 1 -2.38 -13.33 2.81
N ILE A 2 -2.04 -13.80 1.59
CA ILE A 2 -1.61 -15.20 1.39
C ILE A 2 -0.31 -15.56 2.15
N PRO A 3 0.78 -14.77 2.09
CA PRO A 3 2.01 -15.09 2.83
C PRO A 3 1.85 -15.19 4.36
N PRO A 4 1.18 -14.25 5.07
CA PRO A 4 1.00 -14.36 6.51
C PRO A 4 0.00 -15.46 6.87
N LEU A 5 -0.98 -15.76 6.02
CA LEU A 5 -1.86 -16.92 6.18
C LEU A 5 -1.07 -18.24 6.14
N LEU A 6 -0.14 -18.37 5.19
CA LEU A 6 0.76 -19.53 5.12
C LEU A 6 1.61 -19.65 6.39
N MET A 7 2.18 -18.54 6.86
CA MET A 7 2.94 -18.53 8.12
C MET A 7 2.07 -18.97 9.30
N ALA A 8 0.84 -18.45 9.39
CA ALA A 8 -0.07 -18.80 10.46
C ALA A 8 -0.42 -20.30 10.44
N LEU A 9 -0.56 -20.91 9.26
CA LEU A 9 -0.77 -22.36 9.12
C LEU A 9 0.45 -23.18 9.52
N LEU A 10 1.65 -22.76 9.12
CA LEU A 10 2.91 -23.43 9.48
C LEU A 10 3.16 -23.43 10.98
N TYR A 11 2.88 -22.31 11.65
CA TYR A 11 3.05 -22.15 13.10
C TYR A 11 1.80 -22.56 13.91
N LYS A 12 0.73 -23.04 13.26
CA LYS A 12 -0.54 -23.46 13.87
C LYS A 12 -1.16 -22.38 14.78
N GLU A 13 -1.12 -21.14 14.33
CA GLU A 13 -1.61 -19.97 15.08
C GLU A 13 -3.11 -19.73 14.81
N LYS A 14 -3.85 -19.21 15.79
CA LYS A 14 -5.28 -18.86 15.60
C LYS A 14 -5.47 -17.71 14.61
N SER A 15 -4.45 -16.88 14.41
CA SER A 15 -4.40 -15.78 13.43
C SER A 15 -4.68 -16.22 11.99
N VAL A 16 -4.61 -17.52 11.68
CA VAL A 16 -5.05 -18.09 10.39
C VAL A 16 -6.45 -17.60 10.02
N PHE A 17 -7.39 -17.61 10.99
CA PHE A 17 -8.77 -17.22 10.72
C PHE A 17 -8.88 -15.73 10.37
N SER A 18 -8.16 -14.86 11.08
CA SER A 18 -8.14 -13.41 10.86
C SER A 18 -7.63 -13.06 9.46
N PHE A 19 -6.53 -13.69 9.04
CA PHE A 19 -6.00 -13.52 7.67
C PHE A 19 -6.92 -14.12 6.60
N PHE A 20 -7.57 -15.25 6.87
CA PHE A 20 -8.50 -15.88 5.94
C PHE A 20 -9.76 -15.04 5.71
N TYR A 21 -10.41 -14.58 6.79
CA TYR A 21 -11.58 -13.70 6.68
C TYR A 21 -11.24 -12.40 5.95
N THR A 22 -10.10 -11.79 6.28
CA THR A 22 -9.62 -10.60 5.57
C THR A 22 -9.44 -10.86 4.07
N LEU A 23 -8.82 -11.99 3.70
CA LEU A 23 -8.61 -12.37 2.30
C LEU A 23 -9.94 -12.51 1.55
N VAL A 24 -10.93 -13.19 2.16
CA VAL A 24 -12.24 -13.41 1.54
C VAL A 24 -13.01 -12.09 1.41
N ILE A 25 -13.07 -11.27 2.46
CA ILE A 25 -13.81 -10.00 2.46
C ILE A 25 -13.21 -9.03 1.44
N VAL A 26 -11.90 -8.80 1.49
CA VAL A 26 -11.22 -7.86 0.60
C VAL A 26 -11.23 -8.38 -0.84
N GLY A 27 -11.03 -9.69 -1.02
CA GLY A 27 -11.12 -10.33 -2.34
C GLY A 27 -12.52 -10.22 -2.95
N ALA A 28 -13.57 -10.42 -2.16
CA ALA A 28 -14.94 -10.27 -2.61
C ALA A 28 -15.28 -8.81 -2.97
N LEU A 29 -14.94 -7.85 -2.10
CA LEU A 29 -15.18 -6.42 -2.35
C LEU A 29 -14.42 -5.92 -3.58
N GLY A 30 -13.14 -6.28 -3.69
CA GLY A 30 -12.32 -5.94 -4.86
C GLY A 30 -12.84 -6.60 -6.14
N GLY A 31 -13.23 -7.87 -6.06
CA GLY A 31 -13.82 -8.62 -7.18
C GLY A 31 -15.15 -8.03 -7.65
N LEU A 32 -16.03 -7.63 -6.73
CA LEU A 32 -17.30 -6.95 -7.03
C LEU A 32 -17.06 -5.59 -7.66
N GLY A 33 -16.14 -4.79 -7.11
CA GLY A 33 -15.76 -3.50 -7.68
C GLY A 33 -15.21 -3.63 -9.10
N TRP A 34 -14.33 -4.60 -9.33
CA TRP A 34 -13.81 -4.89 -10.67
C TRP A 34 -14.90 -5.37 -11.62
N PHE A 35 -15.75 -6.31 -11.19
CA PHE A 35 -16.84 -6.84 -12.02
C PHE A 35 -17.82 -5.74 -12.45
N SER A 36 -18.16 -4.83 -11.55
CA SER A 36 -19.04 -3.69 -11.85
C SER A 36 -18.40 -2.67 -12.77
N SER A 37 -17.08 -2.46 -12.68
CA SER A 37 -16.38 -1.44 -13.46
C SER A 37 -15.79 -1.95 -14.78
N ARG A 38 -15.83 -3.26 -15.05
CA ARG A 38 -15.13 -3.88 -16.20
C ARG A 38 -15.57 -3.39 -17.59
N GLN A 39 -16.78 -2.82 -17.69
CA GLN A 39 -17.34 -2.34 -18.96
C GLN A 39 -17.20 -0.81 -19.16
N SER A 40 -16.69 -0.10 -18.16
CA SER A 40 -16.56 1.35 -18.18
C SER A 40 -15.31 1.77 -18.95
N ARG A 41 -15.48 2.45 -20.09
CA ARG A 41 -14.38 3.11 -20.80
C ARG A 41 -14.27 4.57 -20.34
N VAL A 42 -13.60 4.79 -19.21
CA VAL A 42 -13.35 6.14 -18.69
C VAL A 42 -12.03 6.66 -19.26
N GLN A 43 -12.05 7.84 -19.89
CA GLN A 43 -10.83 8.57 -20.22
C GLN A 43 -10.32 9.26 -18.96
N LEU A 44 -9.22 8.74 -18.40
CA LEU A 44 -8.61 9.29 -17.19
C LEU A 44 -7.93 10.63 -17.49
N ARG A 45 -8.33 11.68 -16.78
CA ARG A 45 -7.66 12.98 -16.77
C ARG A 45 -6.57 12.98 -15.69
N THR A 46 -5.61 13.91 -15.76
CA THR A 46 -4.51 14.02 -14.78
C THR A 46 -5.02 14.19 -13.34
N GLN A 47 -6.16 14.87 -13.14
CA GLN A 47 -6.81 15.05 -11.83
C GLN A 47 -7.29 13.72 -11.24
N ASP A 48 -7.76 12.80 -12.09
CA ASP A 48 -8.22 11.47 -11.66
C ASP A 48 -7.04 10.63 -11.14
N GLY A 49 -5.84 10.83 -11.70
CA GLY A 49 -4.61 10.18 -11.23
C GLY A 49 -4.26 10.54 -9.79
N PHE A 50 -4.38 11.80 -9.39
CA PHE A 50 -4.18 12.22 -8.00
C PHE A 50 -5.20 11.60 -7.06
N LEU A 51 -6.48 11.58 -7.46
CA LEU A 51 -7.54 10.95 -6.68
C LEU A 51 -7.27 9.46 -6.47
N ILE A 52 -6.88 8.75 -7.53
CA ILE A 52 -6.56 7.31 -7.48
C ILE A 52 -5.43 7.05 -6.49
N ILE A 53 -4.39 7.89 -6.46
CA ILE A 53 -3.26 7.75 -5.52
C ILE A 53 -3.76 7.88 -4.07
N VAL A 54 -4.54 8.93 -3.76
CA VAL A 54 -5.05 9.16 -2.41
C VAL A 54 -5.96 8.02 -1.97
N LEU A 55 -6.88 7.59 -2.84
CA LEU A 55 -7.79 6.48 -2.57
C LEU A 55 -7.05 5.16 -2.41
N PHE A 56 -6.00 4.92 -3.18
CA PHE A 56 -5.16 3.73 -3.06
C PHE A 56 -4.55 3.63 -1.66
N TRP A 57 -3.86 4.69 -1.19
CA TRP A 57 -3.25 4.68 0.14
C TRP A 57 -4.27 4.61 1.27
N PHE A 58 -5.40 5.29 1.10
CA PHE A 58 -6.49 5.27 2.08
C PHE A 58 -7.11 3.87 2.20
N LEU A 59 -7.53 3.26 1.08
CA LEU A 59 -8.12 1.92 1.09
C LEU A 59 -7.10 0.88 1.56
N PHE A 60 -5.85 0.99 1.14
CA PHE A 60 -4.81 0.05 1.54
C PHE A 60 -4.54 0.11 3.06
N SER A 61 -4.60 1.31 3.66
CA SER A 61 -4.50 1.50 5.11
C SER A 61 -5.67 0.89 5.88
N LEU A 62 -6.89 0.98 5.35
CA LEU A 62 -8.05 0.32 5.99
C LEU A 62 -7.95 -1.20 5.88
N ILE A 63 -7.53 -1.70 4.72
CA ILE A 63 -7.33 -3.14 4.48
C ILE A 63 -6.24 -3.69 5.39
N SER A 64 -5.20 -2.92 5.71
CA SER A 64 -4.12 -3.41 6.56
C SER A 64 -4.50 -3.56 8.03
N ALA A 65 -5.49 -2.80 8.49
CA ALA A 65 -6.01 -2.88 9.85
C ALA A 65 -6.87 -4.15 10.08
N MET A 66 -7.57 -4.63 9.05
CA MET A 66 -8.53 -5.75 9.15
C MET A 66 -7.99 -7.00 9.85
N PRO A 67 -6.85 -7.59 9.45
CA PRO A 67 -6.39 -8.82 10.07
C PRO A 67 -5.87 -8.60 11.50
N LEU A 68 -5.43 -7.38 11.84
CA LEU A 68 -4.97 -7.02 13.19
C LEU A 68 -6.15 -6.81 14.15
N TRP A 69 -7.25 -6.25 13.65
CA TRP A 69 -8.47 -6.07 14.42
C TRP A 69 -9.26 -7.37 14.63
N LEU A 70 -9.26 -8.26 13.63
CA LEU A 70 -9.92 -9.56 13.70
C LEU A 70 -9.12 -10.63 14.45
N ASP A 71 -7.93 -10.33 14.94
CA ASP A 71 -7.11 -11.28 15.68
C ASP A 71 -7.35 -11.14 17.19
N ASP A 72 -8.12 -12.10 17.73
CA ASP A 72 -8.44 -12.20 19.15
C ASP A 72 -7.20 -12.34 20.05
N SER A 73 -6.03 -12.70 19.50
CA SER A 73 -4.79 -12.76 20.27
C SER A 73 -4.19 -11.39 20.58
N LEU A 74 -4.48 -10.38 19.74
CA LEU A 74 -3.98 -9.02 19.92
C LEU A 74 -4.88 -8.19 20.86
N ASN A 75 -6.20 -8.42 20.86
CA ASN A 75 -7.18 -7.69 21.67
C ASN A 75 -6.99 -6.16 21.62
N ILE A 76 -6.73 -5.62 20.44
CA ILE A 76 -6.52 -4.18 20.23
C ILE A 76 -7.79 -3.48 19.75
N SER A 77 -7.90 -2.18 20.03
CA SER A 77 -9.02 -1.40 19.53
C SER A 77 -8.93 -1.22 18.01
N LEU A 78 -10.05 -0.89 17.36
CA LEU A 78 -10.06 -0.59 15.92
C LEU A 78 -9.11 0.57 15.58
N VAL A 79 -9.01 1.57 16.45
CA VAL A 79 -8.14 2.74 16.25
C VAL A 79 -6.67 2.30 16.29
N ASP A 80 -6.30 1.43 17.23
CA ASP A 80 -4.95 0.89 17.36
C ASP A 80 -4.58 0.02 16.15
N ALA A 81 -5.52 -0.80 15.66
CA ALA A 81 -5.32 -1.61 14.46
C ALA A 81 -5.11 -0.75 13.22
N VAL A 82 -5.87 0.34 13.06
CA VAL A 82 -5.68 1.31 11.98
C VAL A 82 -4.35 2.03 12.14
N PHE A 83 -3.96 2.41 13.35
CA PHE A 83 -2.66 3.04 13.61
C PHE A 83 -1.49 2.13 13.23
N GLU A 84 -1.49 0.87 13.66
CA GLU A 84 -0.48 -0.13 13.25
C GLU A 84 -0.46 -0.33 11.73
N GLY A 85 -1.65 -0.45 11.12
CA GLY A 85 -1.80 -0.66 9.68
C GLY A 85 -1.27 0.50 8.85
N VAL A 86 -1.60 1.74 9.22
CA VAL A 86 -1.10 2.97 8.59
C VAL A 86 0.40 3.06 8.78
N SER A 87 0.88 2.95 10.02
CA SER A 87 2.30 3.06 10.37
C SER A 87 3.18 2.08 9.59
N GLY A 88 2.73 0.83 9.42
CA GLY A 88 3.42 -0.16 8.61
C GLY A 88 3.44 0.19 7.12
N ILE A 89 2.30 0.61 6.56
CA ILE A 89 2.18 0.95 5.13
C ILE A 89 2.98 2.21 4.77
N THR A 90 2.99 3.21 5.64
CA THR A 90 3.75 4.45 5.42
C THR A 90 5.23 4.31 5.78
N THR A 91 5.68 3.10 6.15
CA THR A 91 7.05 2.81 6.61
C THR A 91 7.49 3.65 7.81
N THR A 92 6.53 4.10 8.62
CA THR A 92 6.79 4.89 9.82
C THR A 92 7.35 4.01 10.94
N GLY A 93 6.90 2.77 11.05
CA GLY A 93 7.41 1.80 12.01
C GLY A 93 7.08 2.11 13.48
N ALA A 94 6.16 3.04 13.75
CA ALA A 94 5.59 3.26 15.07
C ALA A 94 4.66 2.11 15.48
N SER A 95 4.59 1.81 16.77
CA SER A 95 3.77 0.72 17.31
C SER A 95 3.02 1.13 18.57
N VAL A 96 1.78 0.67 18.69
CA VAL A 96 0.93 0.77 19.90
C VAL A 96 0.87 -0.55 20.67
N LEU A 97 1.44 -1.63 20.13
CA LEU A 97 1.56 -2.90 20.81
C LEU A 97 2.64 -2.83 21.91
N ASN A 98 2.27 -3.08 23.16
CA ASN A 98 3.17 -3.02 24.31
C ASN A 98 4.28 -4.08 24.28
N ASP A 99 3.94 -5.32 23.93
CA ASP A 99 4.91 -6.41 23.77
C ASP A 99 4.84 -6.98 22.35
N VAL A 100 5.72 -6.48 21.49
CA VAL A 100 5.86 -6.96 20.12
C VAL A 100 6.45 -8.36 20.06
N SER A 101 7.29 -8.76 21.01
CA SER A 101 7.96 -10.07 20.98
C SER A 101 7.01 -11.23 21.31
N GLY A 102 5.93 -10.95 22.04
CA GLY A 102 4.91 -11.93 22.41
C GLY A 102 3.80 -12.17 21.37
N VAL A 103 3.73 -11.39 20.29
CA VAL A 103 2.66 -11.54 19.29
C VAL A 103 2.90 -12.74 18.35
N PRO A 104 1.84 -13.30 17.72
CA PRO A 104 1.98 -14.42 16.79
C PRO A 104 3.00 -14.12 15.68
N LYS A 105 3.77 -15.13 15.29
CA LYS A 105 4.82 -15.00 14.27
C LYS A 105 4.24 -14.60 12.91
N SER A 106 3.03 -15.03 12.58
CA SER A 106 2.32 -14.59 11.38
C SER A 106 1.99 -13.10 11.39
N VAL A 107 1.64 -12.55 12.55
CA VAL A 107 1.42 -11.11 12.74
C VAL A 107 2.72 -10.33 12.65
N LEU A 108 3.81 -10.82 13.27
CA LEU A 108 5.14 -10.22 13.12
C LEU A 108 5.58 -10.15 11.66
N TYR A 109 5.41 -11.26 10.93
CA TYR A 109 5.69 -11.32 9.51
C TYR A 109 4.80 -10.36 8.72
N TYR A 110 3.51 -10.27 9.06
CA TYR A 110 2.60 -9.37 8.40
C TYR A 110 3.03 -7.90 8.54
N ARG A 111 3.48 -7.50 9.73
CA ARG A 111 3.97 -6.14 9.99
C ARG A 111 5.23 -5.80 9.17
N SER A 112 6.19 -6.73 9.06
CA SER A 112 7.36 -6.53 8.21
C SER A 112 6.98 -6.51 6.72
N GLN A 113 6.01 -7.33 6.31
CA GLN A 113 5.47 -7.31 4.97
C GLN A 113 4.79 -5.97 4.63
N LEU A 114 4.05 -5.35 5.57
CA LEU A 114 3.44 -4.03 5.35
C LEU A 114 4.50 -2.97 5.07
N ASN A 115 5.59 -2.93 5.85
CA ASN A 115 6.70 -2.01 5.61
C ASN A 115 7.38 -2.25 4.27
N PHE A 116 7.59 -3.52 3.90
CA PHE A 116 8.19 -3.86 2.62
C PHE A 116 7.33 -3.41 1.44
N ILE A 117 6.02 -3.71 1.48
CA ILE A 117 5.08 -3.30 0.42
C ILE A 117 4.92 -1.77 0.39
N GLY A 118 4.87 -1.13 1.55
CA GLY A 118 4.83 0.32 1.70
C GLY A 118 6.01 1.00 1.03
N GLY A 119 7.23 0.55 1.35
CA GLY A 119 8.46 1.07 0.76
C GLY A 119 8.50 0.88 -0.76
N LEU A 120 8.12 -0.31 -1.25
CA LEU A 120 8.00 -0.56 -2.69
C LEU A 120 6.95 0.37 -3.33
N GLY A 121 5.82 0.59 -2.68
CA GLY A 121 4.75 1.49 -3.14
C GLY A 121 5.22 2.93 -3.31
N VAL A 122 5.95 3.46 -2.33
CA VAL A 122 6.53 4.82 -2.41
C VAL A 122 7.55 4.93 -3.55
N ILE A 123 8.42 3.92 -3.74
CA ILE A 123 9.41 3.92 -4.83
C ILE A 123 8.72 3.92 -6.20
N VAL A 124 7.73 3.04 -6.40
CA VAL A 124 6.98 2.94 -7.66
C VAL A 124 6.24 4.24 -7.93
N LEU A 125 5.61 4.83 -6.91
CA LEU A 125 4.92 6.11 -7.02
C LEU A 125 5.89 7.24 -7.38
N ALA A 126 7.06 7.31 -6.73
CA ALA A 126 8.09 8.29 -7.05
C ALA A 126 8.50 8.17 -8.53
N VAL A 127 8.81 6.97 -9.02
CA VAL A 127 9.21 6.75 -10.41
C VAL A 127 8.07 7.09 -11.39
N ALA A 128 6.80 6.84 -11.04
CA ALA A 128 5.66 7.16 -11.88
C ALA A 128 5.30 8.65 -11.90
N VAL A 129 5.45 9.35 -10.78
CA VAL A 129 5.04 10.76 -10.59
C VAL A 129 6.15 11.74 -10.94
N LEU A 130 7.42 11.43 -10.66
CA LEU A 130 8.57 12.31 -10.94
C LEU A 130 8.64 12.79 -12.42
N PRO A 131 8.36 11.95 -13.44
CA PRO A 131 8.30 12.39 -14.83
C PRO A 131 7.18 13.41 -15.08
N LEU A 132 6.01 13.22 -14.45
CA LEU A 132 4.83 14.09 -14.60
C LEU A 132 5.06 15.48 -13.98
N LEU A 133 5.91 15.56 -12.94
CA LEU A 133 6.30 16.82 -12.30
C LEU A 133 7.42 17.56 -13.05
N GLY A 134 7.93 17.01 -14.17
CA GLY A 134 8.95 17.65 -14.99
C GLY A 134 10.36 17.67 -14.38
N ILE A 135 10.57 16.99 -13.25
CA ILE A 135 11.82 17.01 -12.47
C ILE A 135 12.91 16.12 -13.10
N GLY A 136 12.57 15.21 -14.02
CA GLY A 136 13.51 14.25 -14.64
C GLY A 136 13.95 14.50 -16.09
N GLY A 137 13.10 15.10 -16.94
CA GLY A 137 13.35 15.18 -18.40
C GLY A 137 13.60 16.58 -18.97
N ALA A 138 13.04 17.63 -18.36
CA ALA A 138 13.11 18.99 -18.90
C ALA A 138 14.54 19.57 -18.85
N LYS A 139 15.38 19.13 -17.90
CA LYS A 139 16.79 19.55 -17.82
C LYS A 139 17.71 18.77 -18.74
N LEU A 140 17.42 17.49 -19.04
CA LEU A 140 18.19 16.70 -20.00
C LEU A 140 17.98 17.19 -21.43
N TYR A 141 16.75 17.55 -21.79
CA TYR A 141 16.44 18.16 -23.10
C TYR A 141 17.10 19.55 -23.27
N GLN A 142 17.24 20.32 -22.19
CA GLN A 142 17.95 21.61 -22.24
C GLN A 142 19.48 21.46 -22.28
N SER A 143 20.05 20.37 -21.74
CA SER A 143 21.49 20.09 -21.84
C SER A 143 21.92 19.49 -23.17
N GLU A 144 21.00 18.85 -23.91
CA GLU A 144 21.25 18.28 -25.25
C GLU A 144 20.94 19.24 -26.42
N MET A 145 20.53 20.49 -26.15
CA MET A 145 20.43 21.53 -27.18
C MET A 145 21.69 22.42 -27.14
N PRO A 146 22.79 22.04 -27.83
CA PRO A 146 23.89 22.96 -28.05
C PRO A 146 23.35 24.19 -28.79
N GLY A 147 23.70 25.36 -28.26
CA GLY A 147 23.07 26.63 -28.59
C GLY A 147 22.83 26.84 -30.08
N ARG A 148 21.60 27.24 -30.41
CA ARG A 148 21.31 27.94 -31.67
C ARG A 148 22.02 29.28 -31.57
N SER A 149 23.30 29.31 -31.99
CA SER A 149 24.03 30.56 -32.16
C SER A 149 23.25 31.39 -33.18
N ARG A 150 22.82 32.54 -32.69
CA ARG A 150 22.09 33.58 -33.38
C ARG A 150 22.92 34.03 -34.60
N LYS A 151 22.54 33.58 -35.80
CA LYS A 151 22.93 34.20 -37.07
C LYS A 151 21.73 34.89 -37.67
N SER A 152 21.80 36.23 -37.77
CA SER A 152 21.06 37.16 -38.65
C SER A 152 21.00 38.50 -37.91
N GLY A 153 21.46 39.62 -38.44
CA GLY A 153 22.14 39.96 -39.70
C GLY A 153 22.82 41.31 -39.54
#